data_AF-A0A8T1L384-F1
#
_entry.id   AF-A0A8T1L384-F1
#
_cell.length_a   1.000
_cell.length_b   1.000
_cell.length_c   1.000
_cell.angle_alpha   90.00
_cell.angle_beta   90.00
_cell.angle_gamma   90.00
#
_symmetry.space_group_name_H-M   'P 1'
#
loop_
_entity.id
_entity.type
_entity.pdbx_description
1 polymer ?
#
loop_
_entity_poly.entity_id
_entity_poly.type
_entity_poly.pdbx_seq_one_letter_code
_entity_poly.pdbx_strand_id
1 'polypeptide(L)'
;MDYHAYLDFTLVMSDRVSPAALRFFWNVLDFHKQGFLDAFTLDYFLRSLLEKIYAHEGKKDAPSIDRLWTQIFDAVAPVHPARITWQDLQRCKLGHDVVR
;
A
#
# COMPACT_ATOMS: atom_id res chain seq x y z
N MET A 1 22.40 -4.99 -0.36
CA MET A 1 21.93 -5.31 -1.73
C MET A 1 23.13 -5.44 -2.62
N ASP A 2 23.18 -6.48 -3.45
CA ASP A 2 24.14 -6.55 -4.55
C ASP A 2 23.62 -5.77 -5.78
N TYR A 3 24.44 -5.69 -6.83
CA TYR A 3 24.10 -4.91 -8.02
C TYR A 3 22.88 -5.46 -8.77
N HIS A 4 22.72 -6.79 -8.80
CA HIS A 4 21.56 -7.42 -9.45
C HIS A 4 20.26 -7.08 -8.71
N ALA A 5 20.26 -7.21 -7.38
CA ALA A 5 19.11 -6.85 -6.56
C ALA A 5 18.77 -5.36 -6.66
N TYR A 6 19.79 -4.49 -6.79
CA TYR A 6 19.55 -3.06 -7.04
C TYR A 6 18.85 -2.82 -8.38
N LEU A 7 19.32 -3.45 -9.47
CA LEU A 7 18.68 -3.34 -10.78
C LEU A 7 17.23 -3.84 -10.72
N ASP A 8 16.99 -5.02 -10.16
CA ASP A 8 15.64 -5.57 -10.00
C ASP A 8 14.73 -4.64 -9.20
N PHE A 9 15.25 -4.08 -8.10
CA PHE A 9 14.52 -3.11 -7.29
C PHE A 9 14.18 -1.84 -8.08
N THR A 10 15.12 -1.26 -8.83
CA THR A 10 14.87 -0.06 -9.65
C THR A 10 13.83 -0.33 -10.74
N LEU A 11 13.88 -1.52 -11.34
CA LEU A 11 12.93 -1.93 -12.37
C LEU A 11 11.51 -2.05 -11.79
N VAL A 12 11.35 -2.78 -10.68
CA VAL A 12 10.08 -2.88 -9.93
C VAL A 12 9.56 -1.51 -9.51
N MET A 13 10.44 -0.61 -9.03
CA MET A 13 10.04 0.71 -8.59
C MET A 13 9.52 1.57 -9.75
N SER A 14 10.05 1.40 -10.96
CA SER A 14 9.57 2.12 -12.15
C SER A 14 8.31 1.52 -12.77
N ASP A 15 8.07 0.22 -12.57
CA ASP A 15 6.98 -0.51 -13.22
C ASP A 15 5.63 -0.40 -12.49
N ARG A 16 4.71 0.35 -13.07
CA ARG A 16 3.36 0.61 -12.54
C ARG A 16 2.26 -0.26 -13.13
N VAL A 17 2.62 -1.27 -13.92
CA VAL A 17 1.65 -2.08 -14.67
C VAL A 17 1.79 -3.55 -14.33
N SER A 18 3.00 -4.09 -14.20
CA SER A 18 3.15 -5.53 -14.06
C SER A 18 2.63 -6.06 -12.73
N PRO A 19 2.03 -7.27 -12.73
CA PRO A 19 1.68 -7.96 -11.49
C PRO A 19 2.89 -8.29 -10.62
N ALA A 20 4.07 -8.46 -11.21
CA ALA A 20 5.30 -8.77 -10.50
C ALA A 20 5.75 -7.58 -9.62
N ALA A 21 5.71 -6.36 -10.17
CA ALA A 21 6.01 -5.16 -9.41
C ALA A 21 4.98 -4.94 -8.29
N LEU A 22 3.68 -5.12 -8.56
CA LEU A 22 2.64 -5.05 -7.53
C LEU A 22 2.87 -6.10 -6.42
N ARG A 23 3.30 -7.31 -6.80
CA ARG A 23 3.56 -8.40 -5.87
C ARG A 23 4.74 -8.09 -4.94
N PHE A 24 5.75 -7.39 -5.43
CA PHE A 24 6.84 -6.91 -4.58
C PHE A 24 6.33 -6.02 -3.46
N PHE A 25 5.52 -5.00 -3.76
CA PHE A 25 4.93 -4.13 -2.74
C PHE A 25 4.00 -4.89 -1.79
N TRP A 26 3.18 -5.81 -2.31
CA TRP A 26 2.38 -6.69 -1.46
C TRP A 26 3.22 -7.45 -0.43
N ASN A 27 4.35 -8.01 -0.86
CA ASN A 27 5.23 -8.76 0.05
C ASN A 27 5.86 -7.86 1.14
N VAL A 28 5.99 -6.56 0.89
CA VAL A 28 6.44 -5.57 1.88
C VAL A 28 5.31 -5.22 2.85
N LEU A 29 4.09 -5.01 2.35
CA LEU A 29 2.91 -4.68 3.16
C LEU A 29 2.45 -5.85 4.03
N ASP A 30 2.39 -7.06 3.50
CA ASP A 30 2.09 -8.30 4.23
C ASP A 30 3.35 -8.82 4.92
N PHE A 31 3.87 -8.04 5.87
CA PHE A 31 5.10 -8.36 6.60
C PHE A 31 4.88 -9.50 7.60
N HIS A 32 3.66 -9.69 8.09
CA HIS A 32 3.26 -10.84 8.92
C HIS A 32 3.08 -12.14 8.12
N LYS A 33 3.10 -12.09 6.77
CA LYS A 33 2.94 -13.25 5.87
C LYS A 33 1.63 -14.02 6.12
N GLN A 34 0.57 -13.32 6.48
CA GLN A 34 -0.73 -13.93 6.78
C GLN A 34 -1.66 -13.98 5.56
N GLY A 35 -1.27 -13.36 4.44
CA GLY A 35 -2.04 -13.35 3.19
C GLY A 35 -3.14 -12.29 3.12
N PHE A 36 -3.25 -11.44 4.13
CA PHE A 36 -4.16 -10.29 4.17
C PHE A 36 -3.59 -9.15 5.02
N LEU A 37 -3.97 -7.92 4.68
CA LEU A 37 -3.71 -6.73 5.49
C LEU A 37 -4.91 -6.52 6.43
N ASP A 38 -4.65 -6.50 7.73
CA ASP A 38 -5.64 -6.24 8.76
C ASP A 38 -5.64 -4.77 9.21
N ALA A 39 -6.57 -4.47 10.14
CA ALA A 39 -6.69 -3.18 10.81
C ALA A 39 -5.35 -2.67 11.34
N PHE A 40 -4.59 -3.54 12.00
CA PHE A 40 -3.34 -3.15 12.62
C PHE A 40 -2.25 -2.81 11.59
N THR A 41 -2.08 -3.67 10.59
CA THR A 41 -1.06 -3.53 9.53
C THR A 41 -1.29 -2.24 8.75
N LEU A 42 -2.53 -1.97 8.35
CA LEU A 42 -2.88 -0.76 7.60
C LEU A 42 -2.73 0.49 8.45
N ASP A 43 -3.16 0.47 9.72
CA ASP A 43 -3.03 1.61 10.64
C ASP A 43 -1.55 1.97 10.88
N TYR A 44 -0.68 0.96 10.99
CA TYR A 44 0.76 1.15 11.12
C TYR A 44 1.36 1.95 9.95
N PHE A 45 1.09 1.55 8.70
CA PHE A 45 1.59 2.27 7.53
C PHE A 45 0.94 3.64 7.35
N LEU A 46 -0.37 3.75 7.59
CA LEU A 46 -1.10 5.01 7.46
C LEU A 46 -0.64 6.07 8.45
N ARG A 47 -0.27 5.70 9.68
CA ARG A 47 0.32 6.64 10.64
C ARG A 47 1.62 7.23 10.12
N SER A 48 2.52 6.38 9.60
CA SER A 48 3.79 6.85 9.04
C SER A 48 3.58 7.73 7.79
N LEU A 49 2.60 7.40 6.95
CA LEU A 49 2.21 8.25 5.82
C LEU A 49 1.70 9.61 6.30
N LEU A 50 0.83 9.63 7.31
CA LEU A 50 0.25 10.85 7.84
C LEU A 50 1.31 11.76 8.49
N GLU A 51 2.30 11.19 9.19
CA GLU A 51 3.44 11.94 9.72
C GLU A 51 4.24 12.64 8.62
N LYS A 52 4.43 11.98 7.46
CA LYS A 52 5.08 12.60 6.30
C LYS A 52 4.25 13.73 5.70
N ILE A 53 2.93 13.53 5.56
CA ILE A 53 2.02 14.58 5.07
C ILE A 53 2.08 15.79 6.01
N TYR A 54 2.03 15.57 7.33
CA TYR A 54 2.18 16.65 8.32
C TYR A 54 3.50 17.41 8.19
N ALA A 55 4.60 16.73 7.86
CA ALA A 55 5.91 17.35 7.69
C ALA A 55 6.00 18.21 6.41
N HIS A 56 5.29 17.83 5.33
CA HIS A 56 5.35 18.52 4.04
C HIS A 56 4.27 19.60 3.84
N GLU A 57 3.03 19.30 4.22
CA GLU A 57 1.85 20.15 3.97
C GLU A 57 1.37 20.87 5.23
N GLY A 58 1.83 20.44 6.41
CA GLY A 58 1.39 20.97 7.69
C GLY A 58 0.11 20.32 8.21
N LYS A 59 -0.16 20.50 9.50
CA LYS A 59 -1.23 19.78 10.21
C LYS A 59 -2.66 20.18 9.81
N LYS A 60 -2.85 21.37 9.23
CA LYS A 60 -4.19 21.90 8.91
C LYS A 60 -4.78 21.29 7.64
N ASP A 61 -3.95 20.91 6.68
CA ASP A 61 -4.38 20.45 5.35
C ASP A 61 -4.35 18.91 5.22
N ALA A 62 -3.76 18.22 6.20
CA ALA A 62 -3.64 16.78 6.19
C ALA A 62 -4.97 16.07 6.53
N PRO A 63 -5.28 14.94 5.85
CA PRO A 63 -6.49 14.17 6.08
C PRO A 63 -6.45 13.45 7.45
N SER A 64 -7.64 13.12 7.99
CA SER A 64 -7.73 12.23 9.14
C SER A 64 -7.38 10.79 8.75
N ILE A 65 -6.94 9.99 9.73
CA ILE A 65 -6.63 8.58 9.51
C ILE A 65 -7.86 7.81 9.02
N ASP A 66 -9.06 8.08 9.55
CA ASP A 66 -10.31 7.47 9.12
C ASP A 66 -10.64 7.77 7.65
N ARG A 67 -10.30 8.97 7.17
CA ARG A 67 -10.49 9.36 5.77
C ARG A 67 -9.54 8.60 4.85
N LEU A 68 -8.27 8.46 5.24
CA LEU A 68 -7.29 7.66 4.49
C LEU A 68 -7.72 6.19 4.44
N TRP A 69 -8.19 5.64 5.56
CA TRP A 69 -8.78 4.32 5.65
C TRP A 69 -9.92 4.13 4.65
N THR A 70 -10.89 5.05 4.67
CA THR A 70 -12.05 5.00 3.77
C THR A 70 -11.62 5.06 2.31
N GLN A 71 -10.68 5.95 1.96
CA GLN A 71 -10.16 6.07 0.59
C GLN A 71 -9.49 4.79 0.09
N ILE A 72 -8.69 4.11 0.94
CA ILE A 72 -8.07 2.84 0.57
C ILE A 72 -9.14 1.76 0.35
N PHE A 73 -10.13 1.68 1.24
CA PHE A 73 -11.20 0.68 1.12
C PHE A 73 -12.08 0.91 -0.10
N ASP A 74 -12.39 2.18 -0.42
CA ASP A 74 -13.14 2.55 -1.61
C ASP A 74 -12.36 2.23 -2.90
N ALA A 75 -11.05 2.49 -2.91
CA ALA A 75 -10.20 2.21 -4.06
C ALA A 75 -10.01 0.70 -4.31
N VAL A 76 -9.85 -0.09 -3.25
CA VAL A 76 -9.58 -1.53 -3.36
C VAL A 76 -10.87 -2.36 -3.48
N ALA A 77 -11.97 -1.90 -2.88
CA ALA A 77 -13.24 -2.61 -2.79
C ALA A 77 -13.04 -4.10 -2.40
N PRO A 78 -12.51 -4.38 -1.19
CA PRO A 78 -12.20 -5.73 -0.77
C PRO A 78 -13.47 -6.58 -0.59
N VAL A 79 -13.38 -7.89 -0.81
CA VAL A 79 -14.51 -8.81 -0.56
C VAL A 79 -14.87 -8.82 0.93
N HIS A 80 -13.87 -8.75 1.80
CA HIS A 80 -14.06 -8.74 3.24
C HIS A 80 -13.96 -7.30 3.79
N PRO A 81 -14.95 -6.81 4.54
CA PRO A 81 -15.01 -5.40 4.95
C PRO A 81 -13.92 -4.96 5.93
N ALA A 82 -13.18 -5.90 6.51
CA ALA A 82 -12.13 -5.62 7.50
C ALA A 82 -10.72 -6.05 7.08
N ARG A 83 -10.54 -6.59 5.86
CA ARG A 83 -9.27 -7.17 5.42
C ARG A 83 -9.08 -6.99 3.92
N ILE A 84 -7.88 -6.62 3.51
CA ILE A 84 -7.50 -6.53 2.09
C ILE A 84 -6.62 -7.73 1.76
N THR A 85 -6.99 -8.50 0.76
CA THR A 85 -6.18 -9.64 0.28
C THR A 85 -5.41 -9.28 -0.99
N TRP A 86 -4.43 -10.13 -1.33
CA TRP A 86 -3.74 -10.03 -2.61
C TRP A 86 -4.71 -10.07 -3.81
N GLN A 87 -5.74 -10.90 -3.73
CA GLN A 87 -6.74 -11.03 -4.79
C GLN A 87 -7.55 -9.74 -4.97
N ASP A 88 -7.84 -9.03 -3.88
CA ASP A 88 -8.55 -7.75 -3.93
C ASP A 88 -7.71 -6.69 -4.66
N LEU A 89 -6.41 -6.60 -4.35
CA LEU A 89 -5.48 -5.69 -5.05
C LEU A 89 -5.30 -6.02 -6.53
N GLN A 90 -5.32 -7.31 -6.90
CA GLN A 90 -5.29 -7.70 -8.31
C GLN A 90 -6.59 -7.31 -9.04
N ARG A 91 -7.74 -7.39 -8.35
CA ARG A 91 -9.05 -7.10 -8.94
C ARG A 91 -9.30 -5.61 -9.11
N CYS A 92 -8.87 -4.76 -8.17
CA CYS A 92 -9.23 -3.34 -8.15
C CYS A 92 -8.61 -2.52 -9.30
N LYS A 93 -7.59 -3.06 -10.00
CA LYS A 93 -6.81 -2.39 -11.07
C LYS A 93 -6.06 -1.12 -10.65
N LEU A 94 -6.38 -0.55 -9.49
CA LEU A 94 -5.72 0.57 -8.83
C LEU A 94 -4.67 0.12 -7.80
N GLY A 95 -4.33 -1.17 -7.77
CA GLY A 95 -3.44 -1.73 -6.76
C GLY A 95 -2.07 -1.04 -6.73
N HIS A 96 -1.53 -0.66 -7.89
CA HIS A 96 -0.26 0.08 -7.96
C HIS A 96 -0.35 1.48 -7.35
N ASP A 97 -1.47 2.18 -7.54
CA ASP A 97 -1.67 3.52 -6.99
C ASP A 97 -1.90 3.48 -5.48
N VAL A 98 -2.51 2.41 -4.96
CA VAL A 98 -2.78 2.23 -3.53
C VAL A 98 -1.52 1.91 -2.73
N VAL A 99 -0.56 1.18 -3.31
CA VAL A 99 0.64 0.71 -2.58
C VAL A 99 1.85 1.65 -2.67
N ARG A 100 1.73 2.78 -3.38
CA ARG A 100 2.85 3.68 -3.71
C ARG A 100 2.76 5.05 -3.04
#